data_AF-A0A642V0A4-F1
#
_entry.id   AF-A0A642V0A4-F1
#
_cell.length_a   1.000
_cell.length_b   1.000
_cell.length_c   1.000
_cell.angle_alpha   90.00
_cell.angle_beta   90.00
_cell.angle_gamma   90.00
#
_symmetry.space_group_name_H-M   'P 1'
#
loop_
_entity.id
_entity.type
_entity.pdbx_description
1 polymer ?
#
loop_
_entity_poly.entity_id
_entity_poly.type
_entity_poly.pdbx_seq_one_letter_code
_entity_poly.pdbx_strand_id
1 'polypeptide(L)'
;MDLDWLTSGKVQDPAEAHIGPELEIVSITEDIPDEHNGVLSLRLLDTPGFGDALDCRRMLDKVSDYVNTTFDEVLAEESRIRRNRRFTDNRVHVLLYFIVPTGHGLRELDIEFMKLMGRRVNIIPVLSKADSLTEEELAHNKRLVMEDIDYHNIPIYHFPSDSDSESDSSTTNNQSLRSLLPFAVIGGTDLVHLNGRPTLARQYPWGAVACDDPRVSDFAALRDVLLITHLHDLKETTHDFLYESYRTEKLSRDIHSNPASAPGSPAPVPAPAAQEQSANGGAAADNASYVAREEQLRREEEKLKSIELRVQEEIARKRQELIERERELRTLETRLRQEELEMGRSSSAASSVHTANGNGFEPSKSMDSLNNRPTSINDDM
;
A
#
# COMPACT_ATOMS: atom_id res chain seq x y z
N MET A 1 -23.47 -0.59 34.40
CA MET A 1 -23.13 -0.70 32.97
C MET A 1 -23.89 -1.91 32.49
N ASP A 2 -25.07 -1.64 31.94
CA ASP A 2 -26.04 -2.65 31.54
C ASP A 2 -25.51 -3.39 30.30
N LEU A 3 -25.26 -4.69 30.46
CA LEU A 3 -24.84 -5.62 29.41
C LEU A 3 -26.06 -6.03 28.55
N ASP A 4 -26.66 -5.07 27.84
CA ASP A 4 -27.83 -5.32 26.97
C ASP A 4 -27.48 -5.89 25.59
N TRP A 5 -26.19 -6.06 25.26
CA TRP A 5 -25.76 -6.62 23.98
C TRP A 5 -25.73 -8.16 23.95
N LEU A 6 -25.70 -8.81 25.12
CA LEU A 6 -25.69 -10.28 25.26
C LEU A 6 -27.09 -10.92 25.19
N THR A 7 -28.16 -10.12 25.26
CA THR A 7 -29.55 -10.57 25.17
C THR A 7 -30.17 -10.32 23.79
N SER A 8 -29.42 -9.79 22.83
CA SER A 8 -29.85 -9.74 21.41
C SER A 8 -29.70 -11.09 20.71
N GLY A 9 -29.98 -12.18 21.42
CA GLY A 9 -30.44 -13.39 20.77
C GLY A 9 -31.87 -13.12 20.30
N LYS A 10 -32.04 -12.50 19.13
CA LYS A 10 -33.28 -12.68 18.37
C LYS A 10 -33.41 -14.20 18.26
N VAL A 11 -34.32 -14.78 19.04
CA VAL A 11 -34.75 -16.16 18.88
C VAL A 11 -35.24 -16.24 17.45
N GLN A 12 -34.43 -16.78 16.54
CA GLN A 12 -34.85 -17.02 15.17
C GLN A 12 -36.06 -17.94 15.24
N ASP A 13 -37.17 -17.50 14.65
CA ASP A 13 -38.36 -18.32 14.56
C ASP A 13 -37.95 -19.63 13.85
N PRO A 14 -38.22 -20.82 14.41
CA PRO A 14 -37.91 -22.09 13.76
C PRO A 14 -38.52 -22.21 12.35
N ALA A 15 -39.55 -21.42 12.03
CA ALA A 15 -40.10 -21.31 10.68
C ALA A 15 -39.18 -20.52 9.71
N GLU A 16 -38.39 -19.56 10.18
CA GLU A 16 -37.49 -18.70 9.39
C GLU A 16 -36.02 -19.13 9.42
N ALA A 17 -35.68 -20.17 10.18
CA ALA A 17 -34.31 -20.72 10.26
C ALA A 17 -33.73 -21.20 8.91
N HIS A 18 -34.56 -21.41 7.89
CA HIS A 18 -34.15 -21.73 6.52
C HIS A 18 -33.69 -20.50 5.72
N ILE A 19 -34.01 -19.30 6.20
CA ILE A 19 -33.55 -18.02 5.67
C ILE A 19 -32.30 -17.71 6.48
N GLY A 20 -31.12 -18.04 5.93
CA GLY A 20 -29.85 -17.72 6.58
C GLY A 20 -29.78 -16.24 6.96
N PRO A 21 -29.09 -15.89 8.06
CA PRO A 21 -29.03 -14.51 8.53
C PRO A 21 -28.55 -13.61 7.40
N GLU A 22 -29.33 -12.56 7.11
CA GLU A 22 -28.92 -11.57 6.13
C GLU A 22 -27.69 -10.84 6.68
N LEU A 23 -26.61 -10.73 5.88
CA LEU A 23 -25.43 -9.97 6.26
C LEU A 23 -25.84 -8.51 6.57
N GLU A 24 -25.73 -8.12 7.84
CA GLU A 24 -25.88 -6.75 8.31
C GLU A 24 -24.50 -6.22 8.70
N ILE A 25 -24.13 -5.03 8.21
CA ILE A 25 -22.89 -4.36 8.58
C ILE A 25 -23.19 -3.48 9.80
N VAL A 26 -22.61 -3.83 10.95
CA VAL A 26 -22.80 -3.10 12.21
C VAL A 26 -21.59 -2.21 12.44
N SER A 27 -21.81 -0.90 12.66
CA SER A 27 -20.72 0.01 12.98
C SER A 27 -20.77 0.45 14.44
N ILE A 28 -19.65 0.27 15.15
CA ILE A 28 -19.43 0.73 16.51
C ILE A 28 -18.40 1.86 16.45
N THR A 29 -18.70 3.01 17.05
CA THR A 29 -17.75 4.13 17.13
C THR A 29 -17.42 4.40 18.58
N GLU A 30 -16.13 4.38 18.91
CA GLU A 30 -15.60 4.61 20.26
C GLU A 30 -14.51 5.67 20.21
N ASP A 31 -14.54 6.61 21.13
CA ASP A 31 -13.55 7.67 21.24
C ASP A 31 -12.49 7.25 22.28
N ILE A 32 -11.30 6.90 21.81
CA ILE A 32 -10.18 6.45 22.62
C ILE A 32 -9.26 7.65 22.90
N PRO A 33 -9.02 8.02 24.16
CA PRO A 33 -8.00 9.02 24.48
C PRO A 33 -6.60 8.43 24.22
N ASP A 34 -5.84 9.07 23.34
CA ASP A 34 -4.44 8.77 23.08
C ASP A 34 -3.56 9.82 23.78
N GLU A 35 -2.57 9.36 24.55
CA GLU A 35 -1.63 10.23 25.27
C GLU A 35 -0.76 11.06 24.32
N HIS A 36 -0.55 10.60 23.08
CA HIS A 36 0.33 11.25 22.11
C HIS A 36 -0.40 12.09 21.05
N ASN A 37 -1.60 11.66 20.61
CA ASN A 37 -2.25 12.20 19.42
C ASN A 37 -3.64 12.83 19.67
N GLY A 38 -4.07 12.98 20.92
CA GLY A 38 -5.37 13.56 21.28
C GLY A 38 -6.48 12.51 21.39
N VAL A 39 -7.72 12.84 21.01
CA VAL A 39 -8.83 11.86 21.02
C VAL A 39 -8.89 11.14 19.67
N LEU A 40 -8.61 9.84 19.67
CA LEU A 40 -8.74 8.97 18.50
C LEU A 40 -10.17 8.43 18.43
N SER A 41 -10.96 8.89 17.45
CA SER A 41 -12.26 8.28 17.16
C SER A 41 -12.06 7.02 16.32
N LEU A 42 -12.26 5.86 16.93
CA LEU A 42 -12.14 4.54 16.28
C LEU A 42 -13.54 4.05 15.89
N ARG A 43 -13.73 3.80 14.59
CA ARG A 43 -14.94 3.17 14.07
C ARG A 43 -14.63 1.73 13.66
N LEU A 44 -15.21 0.77 14.40
CA LEU A 44 -15.16 -0.65 14.09
C LEU A 44 -16.37 -1.03 13.25
N LEU A 45 -16.13 -1.72 12.14
CA LEU A 45 -17.17 -2.29 11.28
C LEU A 45 -17.16 -3.80 11.46
N ASP A 46 -18.26 -4.34 11.98
CA ASP A 46 -18.47 -5.77 12.12
C ASP A 46 -19.41 -6.28 11.03
N THR A 47 -19.13 -7.52 10.60
CA THR A 47 -19.85 -8.21 9.51
C THR A 47 -20.28 -9.61 9.97
N PRO A 48 -21.22 -9.70 10.93
CA PRO A 48 -21.71 -10.97 11.45
C PRO A 48 -22.32 -11.84 10.35
N GLY A 49 -22.03 -13.15 10.39
CA GLY A 49 -22.54 -14.12 9.42
C GLY A 49 -21.72 -14.24 8.13
N PHE A 50 -20.51 -13.67 8.07
CA PHE A 50 -19.63 -13.83 6.93
C PHE A 50 -19.17 -15.29 6.76
N GLY A 51 -19.62 -15.93 5.68
CA GLY A 51 -19.17 -17.26 5.25
C GLY A 51 -20.09 -18.41 5.67
N ASP A 52 -21.22 -18.12 6.32
CA ASP A 52 -22.19 -19.13 6.76
C ASP A 52 -23.24 -19.51 5.69
N ALA A 53 -23.41 -18.65 4.68
CA ALA A 53 -24.37 -18.87 3.61
C ALA A 53 -23.85 -19.87 2.55
N LEU A 54 -24.77 -20.59 1.90
CA LEU A 54 -24.42 -21.46 0.76
C LEU A 54 -23.95 -20.65 -0.47
N ASP A 55 -24.49 -19.45 -0.67
CA ASP A 55 -24.07 -18.52 -1.72
C ASP A 55 -23.49 -17.26 -1.08
N CYS A 56 -22.16 -17.21 -1.02
CA CYS A 56 -21.44 -16.09 -0.44
C CYS A 56 -21.23 -14.93 -1.43
N ARG A 57 -21.50 -15.08 -2.74
CA ARG A 57 -21.20 -14.02 -3.73
C ARG A 57 -21.93 -12.72 -3.43
N ARG A 58 -23.22 -12.83 -3.11
CA ARG A 58 -24.06 -11.66 -2.73
C ARG A 58 -23.51 -10.92 -1.52
N MET A 59 -22.83 -11.64 -0.63
CA MET A 59 -22.24 -11.08 0.57
C MET A 59 -20.91 -10.38 0.26
N LEU A 60 -20.10 -10.93 -0.64
CA LEU A 60 -18.91 -10.25 -1.18
C LEU A 60 -19.31 -8.91 -1.82
N ASP A 61 -20.36 -8.93 -2.66
CA ASP A 61 -20.87 -7.72 -3.33
C ASP A 61 -21.37 -6.69 -2.32
N LYS A 62 -22.16 -7.10 -1.31
CA LYS A 62 -22.63 -6.19 -0.25
C LYS A 62 -21.49 -5.48 0.49
N VAL A 63 -20.43 -6.20 0.85
CA VAL A 63 -19.27 -5.61 1.55
C VAL A 63 -18.50 -4.67 0.63
N SER A 64 -18.28 -5.08 -0.63
CA SER A 64 -17.62 -4.23 -1.63
C SER A 64 -18.43 -2.96 -1.89
N ASP A 65 -19.75 -3.06 -2.03
CA ASP A 65 -20.65 -1.93 -2.26
C ASP A 65 -20.66 -0.97 -1.08
N TYR A 66 -20.57 -1.48 0.15
CA TYR A 66 -20.44 -0.63 1.33
C TYR A 66 -19.16 0.22 1.28
N VAL A 67 -18.01 -0.40 0.99
CA VAL A 67 -16.74 0.33 0.87
C VAL A 67 -16.81 1.35 -0.26
N ASN A 68 -17.30 0.96 -1.43
CA ASN A 68 -17.48 1.86 -2.57
C ASN A 68 -18.41 3.04 -2.22
N THR A 69 -19.48 2.81 -1.45
CA THR A 69 -20.39 3.86 -0.98
C THR A 69 -19.66 4.87 -0.09
N THR A 70 -18.79 4.43 0.82
CA THR A 70 -17.99 5.35 1.64
C THR A 70 -17.05 6.22 0.81
N PHE A 71 -16.49 5.68 -0.29
CA PHE A 71 -15.68 6.45 -1.23
C PHE A 71 -16.53 7.41 -2.08
N ASP A 72 -17.72 6.98 -2.51
CA ASP A 72 -18.65 7.82 -3.27
C ASP A 72 -19.15 9.00 -2.42
N GLU A 73 -19.38 8.83 -1.12
CA GLU A 73 -19.72 9.93 -0.19
C GLU A 73 -18.61 10.98 -0.10
N VAL A 74 -17.36 10.53 0.02
CA VAL A 74 -16.19 11.42 0.07
C VAL A 74 -16.01 12.14 -1.25
N LEU A 75 -16.11 11.42 -2.38
CA LEU A 75 -16.01 11.98 -3.72
C LEU A 75 -17.12 13.02 -3.98
N ALA A 76 -18.35 12.71 -3.57
CA ALA A 76 -19.47 13.62 -3.65
C ALA A 76 -19.21 14.89 -2.84
N GLU A 77 -18.67 14.79 -1.62
CA GLU A 77 -18.32 15.95 -0.81
C GLU A 77 -17.17 16.77 -1.42
N GLU A 78 -16.13 16.12 -1.96
CA GLU A 78 -15.02 16.80 -2.64
C GLU A 78 -15.46 17.54 -3.91
N SER A 79 -16.46 17.01 -4.61
CA SER A 79 -17.06 17.61 -5.82
C SER A 79 -17.94 18.83 -5.53
N ARG A 80 -18.41 19.03 -4.29
CA ARG A 80 -19.25 20.17 -3.92
C ARG A 80 -18.45 21.48 -3.97
N ILE A 81 -19.05 22.51 -4.59
CA ILE A 81 -18.46 23.87 -4.68
C ILE A 81 -18.30 24.50 -3.28
N ARG A 82 -19.26 24.24 -2.38
CA ARG A 82 -19.19 24.65 -0.96
C ARG A 82 -19.01 23.41 -0.09
N ARG A 83 -17.75 23.08 0.17
CA ARG A 83 -17.37 21.92 0.99
C ARG A 83 -17.68 22.17 2.46
N ASN A 84 -18.22 21.16 3.14
CA ASN A 84 -18.38 21.20 4.58
C ASN A 84 -17.02 21.01 5.26
N ARG A 85 -16.55 22.03 5.98
CA ARG A 85 -15.28 21.98 6.72
C ARG A 85 -15.29 20.98 7.88
N ARG A 86 -16.47 20.51 8.32
CA ARG A 86 -16.63 19.51 9.39
C ARG A 86 -16.96 18.11 8.86
N PHE A 87 -16.62 17.83 7.60
CA PHE A 87 -16.81 16.50 7.06
C PHE A 87 -15.94 15.49 7.82
N THR A 88 -16.55 14.43 8.33
CA THR A 88 -15.86 13.33 9.00
C THR A 88 -15.47 12.30 7.96
N ASP A 89 -14.24 11.81 8.05
CA ASP A 89 -13.77 10.75 7.17
C ASP A 89 -14.39 9.40 7.60
N ASN A 90 -15.27 8.86 6.76
CA ASN A 90 -15.94 7.59 6.99
C ASN A 90 -15.31 6.43 6.21
N ARG A 91 -14.15 6.64 5.56
CA ARG A 91 -13.49 5.64 4.73
C ARG A 91 -12.96 4.48 5.58
N VAL A 92 -12.97 3.29 5.00
CA VAL A 92 -12.38 2.11 5.61
C VAL A 92 -10.87 2.12 5.37
N HIS A 93 -10.10 2.36 6.43
CA HIS A 93 -8.64 2.45 6.34
C HIS A 93 -7.96 1.07 6.27
N VAL A 94 -8.51 0.09 7.01
CA VAL A 94 -7.94 -1.25 7.17
C VAL A 94 -9.05 -2.28 7.22
N LEU A 95 -8.83 -3.41 6.57
CA LEU A 95 -9.63 -4.63 6.68
C LEU A 95 -8.80 -5.72 7.37
N LEU A 96 -9.20 -6.09 8.58
CA LEU A 96 -8.65 -7.26 9.26
C LEU A 96 -9.35 -8.50 8.71
N TYR A 97 -8.61 -9.32 7.96
CA TYR A 97 -9.17 -10.54 7.40
C TYR A 97 -8.87 -11.74 8.29
N PHE A 98 -9.89 -12.26 8.97
CA PHE A 98 -9.77 -13.40 9.86
C PHE A 98 -9.81 -14.71 9.06
N ILE A 99 -8.65 -15.32 8.92
CA ILE A 99 -8.47 -16.64 8.32
C ILE A 99 -8.73 -17.69 9.38
N VAL A 100 -9.50 -18.71 9.01
CA VAL A 100 -9.76 -19.86 9.89
C VAL A 100 -8.51 -20.74 9.94
N PRO A 101 -8.03 -21.13 11.13
CA PRO A 101 -6.85 -21.97 11.27
C PRO A 101 -7.19 -23.43 10.90
N THR A 102 -7.27 -23.73 9.61
CA THR A 102 -7.61 -25.08 9.13
C THR A 102 -6.42 -26.04 9.11
N GLY A 103 -5.18 -25.51 9.25
CA GLY A 103 -3.95 -26.28 9.02
C GLY A 103 -3.68 -26.59 7.55
N HIS A 104 -4.60 -26.18 6.67
CA HIS A 104 -4.46 -26.16 5.22
C HIS A 104 -4.39 -24.69 4.79
N GLY A 105 -3.94 -24.46 3.56
CA GLY A 105 -3.80 -23.12 2.98
C GLY A 105 -5.11 -22.32 2.93
N LEU A 106 -5.13 -21.25 2.13
CA LEU A 106 -6.30 -20.37 2.02
C LEU A 106 -7.49 -21.08 1.36
N ARG A 107 -8.71 -20.82 1.85
CA ARG A 107 -9.93 -21.30 1.20
C ARG A 107 -10.18 -20.50 -0.08
N GLU A 108 -10.82 -21.12 -1.07
CA GLU A 108 -11.15 -20.45 -2.34
C GLU A 108 -11.97 -19.17 -2.14
N LEU A 109 -12.91 -19.19 -1.19
CA LEU A 109 -13.71 -18.02 -0.81
C LEU A 109 -12.84 -16.88 -0.25
N ASP A 110 -11.84 -17.23 0.57
CA ASP A 110 -10.92 -16.27 1.16
C ASP A 110 -10.08 -15.60 0.05
N ILE A 111 -9.61 -16.39 -0.92
CA ILE A 111 -8.85 -15.91 -2.08
C ILE A 111 -9.69 -14.98 -2.95
N GLU A 112 -10.93 -15.34 -3.27
CA GLU A 112 -11.82 -14.51 -4.09
C GLU A 112 -12.12 -13.18 -3.39
N PHE A 113 -12.45 -13.21 -2.09
CA PHE A 113 -12.75 -12.01 -1.32
C PHE A 113 -11.54 -11.08 -1.18
N MET A 114 -10.37 -11.62 -0.78
CA MET A 114 -9.18 -10.79 -0.59
C MET A 114 -8.70 -10.17 -1.91
N LYS A 115 -8.85 -10.86 -3.05
CA LYS A 115 -8.57 -10.29 -4.37
C LYS A 115 -9.51 -9.16 -4.74
N LEU A 116 -10.80 -9.32 -4.44
CA LEU A 116 -11.81 -8.30 -4.71
C LEU A 116 -11.55 -7.05 -3.85
N MET A 117 -11.34 -7.25 -2.54
CA MET A 117 -11.21 -6.16 -1.58
C MET A 117 -9.85 -5.48 -1.59
N GLY A 118 -8.76 -6.18 -1.94
CA GLY A 118 -7.41 -5.63 -1.84
C GLY A 118 -7.11 -4.52 -2.87
N ARG A 119 -8.00 -4.31 -3.85
CA ARG A 119 -7.97 -3.14 -4.75
C ARG A 119 -8.59 -1.88 -4.14
N ARG A 120 -9.32 -2.02 -3.04
CA ARG A 120 -10.13 -0.97 -2.43
C ARG A 120 -9.74 -0.68 -0.98
N VAL A 121 -9.22 -1.65 -0.24
CA VAL A 121 -8.88 -1.52 1.19
C VAL A 121 -7.53 -2.20 1.49
N ASN A 122 -6.80 -1.67 2.46
CA ASN A 122 -5.59 -2.31 3.00
C ASN A 122 -5.97 -3.57 3.79
N ILE A 123 -5.57 -4.73 3.29
CA ILE A 123 -5.88 -6.01 3.94
C ILE A 123 -4.73 -6.44 4.84
N ILE A 124 -5.03 -6.72 6.11
CA ILE A 124 -4.10 -7.37 7.04
C ILE A 124 -4.63 -8.78 7.32
N PRO A 125 -3.94 -9.84 6.85
CA PRO A 125 -4.34 -11.21 7.13
C PRO A 125 -4.02 -11.57 8.59
N VAL A 126 -5.01 -12.15 9.26
CA VAL A 126 -4.96 -12.52 10.67
C VAL A 126 -5.44 -13.96 10.82
N LEU A 127 -4.62 -14.83 11.39
CA LEU A 127 -5.03 -16.18 11.80
C LEU A 127 -5.85 -16.07 13.09
N SER A 128 -7.14 -16.39 12.98
CA SER A 128 -8.05 -16.44 14.12
C SER A 128 -7.78 -17.67 15.00
N LYS A 129 -8.16 -17.60 16.28
CA LYS A 129 -8.12 -18.75 17.23
C LYS A 129 -6.81 -19.53 17.18
N ALA A 130 -5.68 -18.82 17.22
CA ALA A 130 -4.34 -19.41 17.10
C ALA A 130 -4.06 -20.48 18.18
N ASP A 131 -4.77 -20.43 19.31
CA ASP A 131 -4.74 -21.41 20.39
C ASP A 131 -5.30 -22.80 20.01
N SER A 132 -5.91 -22.93 18.83
CA SER A 132 -6.38 -24.21 18.30
C SER A 132 -5.26 -25.02 17.63
N LEU A 133 -4.12 -24.40 17.33
CA LEU A 133 -2.97 -25.01 16.68
C LEU A 133 -1.79 -25.08 17.65
N THR A 134 -0.94 -26.10 17.49
CA THR A 134 0.37 -26.15 18.13
C THR A 134 1.35 -25.16 17.49
N GLU A 135 2.45 -24.83 18.16
CA GLU A 135 3.45 -23.89 17.64
C GLU A 135 4.05 -24.35 16.29
N GLU A 136 4.28 -25.66 16.13
CA GLU A 136 4.77 -26.26 14.89
C GLU A 136 3.73 -26.16 13.76
N GLU A 137 2.47 -26.47 14.05
CA GLU A 137 1.37 -26.36 13.09
C GLU A 137 1.09 -24.90 12.71
N LEU A 138 1.21 -23.98 13.66
CA LEU A 138 1.05 -22.55 13.42
C LEU A 138 2.12 -22.05 12.46
N ALA A 139 3.39 -22.40 12.68
CA ALA A 139 4.48 -22.04 11.79
C ALA A 139 4.29 -22.63 10.38
N HIS A 140 3.82 -23.88 10.30
CA HIS A 140 3.50 -24.51 9.02
C HIS A 140 2.33 -23.79 8.30
N ASN A 141 1.25 -23.49 9.01
CA ASN A 141 0.09 -22.81 8.46
C ASN A 141 0.41 -21.38 8.02
N LYS A 142 1.18 -20.62 8.81
CA LYS A 142 1.68 -19.28 8.41
C LYS A 142 2.42 -19.34 7.08
N ARG A 143 3.31 -20.33 6.91
CA ARG A 143 4.06 -20.53 5.66
C ARG A 143 3.13 -20.84 4.47
N LEU A 144 2.20 -21.78 4.64
CA LEU A 144 1.25 -22.15 3.57
C LEU A 144 0.38 -20.97 3.15
N VAL A 145 -0.16 -20.22 4.11
CA VAL A 145 -0.98 -19.05 3.84
C VAL A 145 -0.18 -17.98 3.08
N MET A 146 1.07 -17.72 3.46
CA MET A 146 1.92 -16.77 2.73
C MET A 146 2.25 -17.26 1.32
N GLU A 147 2.53 -18.56 1.14
CA GLU A 147 2.77 -19.15 -0.18
C GLU A 147 1.54 -19.03 -1.10
N ASP A 148 0.34 -19.23 -0.56
CA ASP A 148 -0.91 -19.05 -1.30
C ASP A 148 -1.18 -17.59 -1.66
N ILE A 149 -0.91 -16.65 -0.73
CA ILE A 149 -1.02 -15.20 -0.98
C ILE A 149 -0.12 -14.80 -2.16
N ASP A 150 1.13 -15.26 -2.14
CA ASP A 150 2.11 -14.99 -3.19
C ASP A 150 1.72 -15.65 -4.51
N TYR A 151 1.33 -16.93 -4.48
CA TYR A 151 0.91 -17.68 -5.67
C TYR A 151 -0.30 -17.04 -6.35
N HIS A 152 -1.25 -16.55 -5.57
CA HIS A 152 -2.45 -15.90 -6.07
C HIS A 152 -2.30 -14.40 -6.32
N ASN A 153 -1.13 -13.80 -6.04
CA ASN A 153 -0.85 -12.37 -6.13
C ASN A 153 -1.92 -11.52 -5.43
N ILE A 154 -2.24 -11.88 -4.18
CA ILE A 154 -3.24 -11.16 -3.41
C ILE A 154 -2.61 -9.86 -2.87
N PRO A 155 -3.16 -8.68 -3.18
CA PRO A 155 -2.63 -7.42 -2.67
C PRO A 155 -3.00 -7.27 -1.19
N ILE A 156 -2.05 -7.65 -0.32
CA ILE A 156 -2.11 -7.38 1.12
C ILE A 156 -1.32 -6.11 1.45
N TYR A 157 -1.60 -5.52 2.60
CA TYR A 157 -0.81 -4.41 3.11
C TYR A 157 0.59 -4.91 3.48
N HIS A 158 1.59 -4.28 2.85
CA HIS A 158 2.99 -4.56 3.11
C HIS A 158 3.58 -3.40 3.90
N PHE A 159 4.21 -3.72 5.03
CA PHE A 159 4.94 -2.72 5.81
C PHE A 159 6.04 -2.09 4.93
N PRO A 160 6.11 -0.75 4.87
CA PRO A 160 7.13 -0.04 4.10
C PRO A 160 8.52 -0.58 4.42
N SER A 161 9.26 -0.94 3.36
CA SER A 161 10.68 -1.22 3.46
C SER A 161 11.37 0.14 3.40
N ASP A 162 11.54 0.79 4.54
CA ASP A 162 12.24 2.06 4.62
C ASP A 162 13.71 1.84 4.20
N SER A 163 13.99 1.88 2.89
CA SER A 163 15.36 2.02 2.38
C SER A 163 15.82 3.47 2.42
N ASP A 164 14.90 4.41 2.64
CA ASP A 164 15.11 5.83 2.45
C ASP A 164 15.01 6.65 3.76
N SER A 165 14.71 6.01 4.91
CA SER A 165 14.70 6.66 6.22
C SER A 165 15.95 6.28 7.04
N GLU A 166 16.75 7.29 7.41
CA GLU A 166 18.05 7.18 8.11
C GLU A 166 17.93 6.70 9.58
N SER A 167 16.79 6.14 10.01
CA SER A 167 16.60 5.61 11.36
C SER A 167 16.59 4.09 11.38
N ASP A 168 17.74 3.48 11.70
CA ASP A 168 17.92 2.02 11.84
C ASP A 168 16.87 1.32 12.75
N SER A 169 16.23 2.07 13.67
CA SER A 169 15.26 1.54 14.63
C SER A 169 13.87 1.25 14.03
N SER A 170 13.36 2.09 13.11
CA SER A 170 12.06 1.85 12.46
C SER A 170 12.15 0.70 11.46
N THR A 171 13.24 0.63 10.71
CA THR A 171 13.51 -0.41 9.71
C THR A 171 13.57 -1.81 10.34
N THR A 172 14.24 -1.93 11.51
CA THR A 172 14.33 -3.21 12.24
C THR A 172 12.96 -3.68 12.76
N ASN A 173 12.13 -2.74 13.25
CA ASN A 173 10.78 -3.05 13.71
C ASN A 173 9.87 -3.48 12.55
N ASN A 174 9.92 -2.79 11.42
CA ASN A 174 9.11 -3.13 10.24
C ASN A 174 9.49 -4.50 9.67
N GLN A 175 10.78 -4.84 9.66
CA GLN A 175 11.22 -6.18 9.25
C GLN A 175 10.68 -7.27 10.19
N SER A 176 10.66 -7.01 11.49
CA SER A 176 10.11 -7.93 12.49
C SER A 176 8.59 -8.08 12.35
N LEU A 177 7.88 -7.00 12.02
CA LEU A 177 6.43 -7.06 11.76
C LEU A 177 6.11 -7.85 10.48
N ARG A 178 6.94 -7.75 9.44
CA ARG A 178 6.77 -8.53 8.21
C ARG A 178 6.96 -10.03 8.44
N SER A 179 7.86 -10.44 9.32
CA SER A 179 8.04 -11.86 9.63
C SER A 179 6.92 -12.45 10.49
N LEU A 180 6.13 -11.60 11.15
CA LEU A 180 4.97 -12.02 11.94
C LEU A 180 3.72 -12.27 11.11
N LEU A 181 3.66 -11.76 9.87
CA LEU A 181 2.53 -11.97 8.97
C LEU A 181 2.42 -13.44 8.51
N PRO A 182 1.20 -14.01 8.47
CA PRO A 182 -0.05 -13.46 9.00
C PRO A 182 -0.07 -13.50 10.55
N PHE A 183 -0.62 -12.45 11.18
CA PHE A 183 -0.65 -12.33 12.65
C PHE A 183 -1.50 -13.44 13.26
N ALA A 184 -0.97 -14.14 14.27
CA ALA A 184 -1.70 -15.18 14.98
C ALA A 184 -2.33 -14.60 16.25
N VAL A 185 -3.65 -14.46 16.28
CA VAL A 185 -4.33 -13.79 17.40
C VAL A 185 -5.25 -14.72 18.18
N ILE A 186 -5.32 -14.44 19.47
CA ILE A 186 -6.22 -15.10 20.40
C ILE A 186 -7.10 -14.02 21.02
N GLY A 187 -8.42 -14.12 20.81
CA GLY A 187 -9.40 -13.23 21.43
C GLY A 187 -9.93 -13.84 22.72
N GLY A 188 -9.85 -13.11 23.83
CA GLY A 188 -10.41 -13.50 25.11
C GLY A 188 -11.21 -12.36 25.72
N THR A 189 -12.43 -12.66 26.16
CA THR A 189 -13.32 -11.72 26.85
C THR A 189 -13.15 -11.78 28.37
N ASP A 190 -12.57 -12.86 28.89
CA ASP A 190 -12.59 -13.14 30.32
C ASP A 190 -11.37 -12.50 31.01
N LEU A 191 -11.64 -11.71 32.05
CA LEU A 191 -10.62 -11.12 32.90
C LEU A 191 -10.18 -12.14 33.96
N VAL A 192 -9.01 -12.75 33.74
CA VAL A 192 -8.42 -13.71 34.67
C VAL A 192 -7.26 -13.05 35.41
N HIS A 193 -7.17 -13.29 36.72
CA HIS A 193 -6.07 -12.78 37.54
C HIS A 193 -4.86 -13.72 37.42
N LEU A 194 -3.97 -13.42 36.47
CA LEU A 194 -2.69 -14.12 36.30
C LEU A 194 -1.59 -13.30 36.98
N ASN A 195 -0.82 -13.91 37.88
CA ASN A 195 0.28 -13.26 38.60
C ASN A 195 -0.12 -11.96 39.34
N GLY A 196 -1.36 -11.90 39.84
CA GLY A 196 -1.88 -10.72 40.57
C GLY A 196 -2.26 -9.53 39.68
N ARG A 197 -2.22 -9.67 38.35
CA ARG A 197 -2.70 -8.65 37.40
C ARG A 197 -3.94 -9.14 36.66
N PRO A 198 -5.00 -8.31 36.54
CA PRO A 198 -6.13 -8.64 35.69
C PRO A 198 -5.67 -8.64 34.23
N THR A 199 -5.70 -9.80 33.59
CA THR A 199 -5.26 -9.98 32.21
C THR A 199 -6.38 -10.64 31.42
N LEU A 200 -6.63 -10.17 30.19
CA LEU A 200 -7.56 -10.84 29.27
C LEU A 200 -7.00 -12.20 28.89
N ALA A 201 -7.72 -13.26 29.22
CA ALA A 201 -7.26 -14.62 29.00
C ALA A 201 -8.43 -15.54 28.62
N ARG A 202 -8.13 -16.62 27.91
CA ARG A 202 -9.07 -17.73 27.67
C ARG A 202 -8.79 -18.84 28.68
N GLN A 203 -9.82 -19.26 29.39
CA GLN A 203 -9.70 -20.34 30.37
C GLN A 203 -10.10 -21.68 29.77
N TYR A 204 -9.21 -22.66 29.88
CA TYR A 204 -9.42 -24.06 29.52
C TYR A 204 -9.31 -24.96 30.75
N PRO A 205 -9.87 -26.18 30.70
CA PRO A 205 -9.71 -27.15 31.79
C PRO A 205 -8.24 -27.49 32.12
N TRP A 206 -7.34 -27.37 31.14
CA TRP A 206 -5.91 -27.68 31.27
C TRP A 206 -5.02 -26.45 31.53
N GLY A 207 -5.56 -25.23 31.51
CA GLY A 207 -4.76 -24.02 31.72
C GLY A 207 -5.47 -22.75 31.26
N ALA A 208 -4.87 -21.60 31.52
CA ALA A 208 -5.34 -20.31 31.02
C ALA A 208 -4.30 -19.73 30.05
N VAL A 209 -4.77 -19.20 28.93
CA VAL A 209 -3.93 -18.58 27.90
C VAL A 209 -4.16 -17.08 27.93
N ALA A 210 -3.13 -16.31 28.27
CA ALA A 210 -3.18 -14.86 28.26
C ALA A 210 -3.13 -14.35 26.81
N CYS A 211 -4.07 -13.48 26.43
CA CYS A 211 -4.17 -12.96 25.06
C CYS A 211 -3.08 -11.94 24.73
N ASP A 212 -2.52 -11.30 25.76
CA ASP A 212 -1.48 -10.26 25.67
C ASP A 212 -0.05 -10.83 25.81
N ASP A 213 0.12 -12.16 25.91
CA ASP A 213 1.44 -12.78 25.97
C ASP A 213 2.02 -12.95 24.54
N PRO A 214 3.14 -12.27 24.20
CA PRO A 214 3.72 -12.30 22.85
C PRO A 214 4.29 -13.66 22.46
N ARG A 215 4.44 -14.60 23.40
CA ARG A 215 4.92 -15.95 23.11
C ARG A 215 3.84 -16.84 22.50
N VAL A 216 2.57 -16.49 22.73
CA VAL A 216 1.41 -17.31 22.32
C VAL A 216 0.51 -16.56 21.35
N SER A 217 0.49 -15.22 21.41
CA SER A 217 -0.40 -14.39 20.63
C SER A 217 0.33 -13.15 20.10
N ASP A 218 0.19 -12.89 18.81
CA ASP A 218 0.68 -11.67 18.16
C ASP A 218 -0.29 -10.48 18.36
N PHE A 219 -1.30 -10.61 19.24
CA PHE A 219 -2.32 -9.59 19.46
C PHE A 219 -1.74 -8.24 19.90
N ALA A 220 -0.74 -8.24 20.79
CA ALA A 220 -0.08 -7.01 21.24
C ALA A 220 0.58 -6.28 20.06
N ALA A 221 1.28 -7.02 19.18
CA ALA A 221 1.89 -6.46 17.98
C ALA A 221 0.83 -5.90 17.02
N LEU A 222 -0.27 -6.64 16.78
CA LEU A 222 -1.36 -6.17 15.94
C LEU A 222 -2.02 -4.90 16.49
N ARG A 223 -2.27 -4.83 17.80
CA ARG A 223 -2.82 -3.65 18.47
C ARG A 223 -1.91 -2.44 18.28
N ASP A 224 -0.61 -2.61 18.51
CA ASP A 224 0.36 -1.52 18.45
C ASP A 224 0.58 -1.05 16.99
N VAL A 225 0.46 -1.95 16.00
CA VAL A 225 0.41 -1.60 14.57
C VAL A 225 -0.80 -0.74 14.25
N LEU A 226 -1.99 -1.16 14.67
CA LEU A 226 -3.25 -0.50 14.29
C LEU A 226 -3.47 0.84 14.98
N LEU A 227 -3.09 0.96 16.25
CA LEU A 227 -3.44 2.12 17.08
C LEU A 227 -2.31 3.14 17.23
N ILE A 228 -1.04 2.71 17.17
CA ILE A 228 0.09 3.55 17.57
C ILE A 228 1.00 3.83 16.37
N THR A 229 1.56 2.77 15.78
CA THR A 229 2.73 2.91 14.90
C THR A 229 2.38 3.17 13.44
N HIS A 230 1.42 2.44 12.86
CA HIS A 230 1.14 2.46 11.42
C HIS A 230 -0.20 3.09 11.06
N LEU A 231 -0.93 3.64 12.04
CA LEU A 231 -2.23 4.26 11.83
C LEU A 231 -2.18 5.35 10.76
N HIS A 232 -1.14 6.20 10.79
CA HIS A 232 -0.99 7.28 9.82
C HIS A 232 -0.71 6.75 8.41
N ASP A 233 0.23 5.81 8.28
CA ASP A 233 0.60 5.20 7.00
C ASP A 233 -0.58 4.46 6.34
N LEU A 234 -1.39 3.76 7.14
CA LEU A 234 -2.62 3.13 6.66
C LEU A 234 -3.63 4.15 6.11
N LYS A 235 -3.72 5.33 6.76
CA LYS A 235 -4.56 6.43 6.29
C LYS A 235 -4.02 7.05 5.00
N GLU A 236 -2.73 7.32 4.92
CA GLU A 236 -2.07 7.87 3.74
C GLU A 236 -2.20 6.90 2.56
N THR A 237 -1.92 5.62 2.76
CA THR A 237 -2.09 4.58 1.73
C THR A 237 -3.53 4.51 1.22
N THR A 238 -4.50 4.62 2.14
CA THR A 238 -5.92 4.66 1.77
C THR A 238 -6.26 5.90 0.93
N HIS A 239 -5.71 7.07 1.28
CA HIS A 239 -6.00 8.31 0.57
C HIS A 239 -5.30 8.37 -0.79
N ASP A 240 -3.98 8.17 -0.81
CA ASP A 240 -3.12 8.49 -1.95
C ASP A 240 -3.14 7.40 -3.02
N PHE A 241 -3.36 6.14 -2.63
CA PHE A 241 -3.39 5.02 -3.57
C PHE A 241 -4.80 4.49 -3.79
N LEU A 242 -5.49 4.05 -2.72
CA LEU A 242 -6.76 3.32 -2.87
C LEU A 242 -7.91 4.24 -3.31
N TYR A 243 -8.08 5.37 -2.62
CA TYR A 243 -9.11 6.35 -2.93
C TYR A 243 -8.83 7.07 -4.26
N GLU A 244 -7.59 7.49 -4.52
CA GLU A 244 -7.25 8.15 -5.80
C GLU A 244 -7.37 7.21 -7.01
N SER A 245 -7.03 5.92 -6.85
CA SER A 245 -7.29 4.90 -7.87
C SER A 245 -8.79 4.76 -8.15
N TYR A 246 -9.61 4.67 -7.11
CA TYR A 246 -11.07 4.63 -7.22
C TYR A 246 -11.65 5.89 -7.88
N ARG A 247 -11.18 7.07 -7.45
CA ARG A 247 -11.56 8.37 -8.01
C ARG A 247 -11.27 8.44 -9.50
N THR A 248 -10.07 8.04 -9.90
CA THR A 248 -9.66 8.03 -11.30
C THR A 248 -10.53 7.07 -12.13
N GLU A 249 -10.83 5.88 -11.60
CA GLU A 249 -11.73 4.90 -12.23
C GLU A 249 -13.16 5.45 -12.40
N LYS A 250 -13.71 6.09 -11.37
CA LYS A 250 -15.06 6.68 -11.42
C LYS A 250 -15.14 7.87 -12.38
N LEU A 251 -14.22 8.82 -12.27
CA LEU A 251 -14.20 10.00 -13.13
C LEU A 251 -13.97 9.63 -14.59
N SER A 252 -13.09 8.67 -14.86
CA SER A 252 -12.90 8.16 -16.23
C SER A 252 -14.17 7.50 -16.75
N ARG A 253 -14.87 6.69 -15.93
CA ARG A 253 -16.13 6.06 -16.33
C ARG A 253 -17.24 7.06 -16.61
N ASP A 254 -17.36 8.14 -15.82
CA ASP A 254 -18.35 9.19 -16.03
C ASP A 254 -18.09 10.02 -17.30
N ILE A 255 -16.82 10.21 -17.67
CA ILE A 255 -16.46 10.84 -18.95
C ILE A 255 -16.88 9.96 -20.14
N HIS A 256 -16.76 8.63 -20.03
CA HIS A 256 -17.10 7.71 -21.13
C HIS A 256 -18.59 7.34 -21.18
N SER A 257 -19.31 7.35 -20.04
CA SER A 257 -20.75 7.07 -19.97
C SER A 257 -21.60 8.26 -20.43
N ASN A 258 -20.99 9.45 -20.55
CA ASN A 258 -21.68 10.68 -20.87
C ASN A 258 -21.05 11.44 -22.06
N PRO A 259 -21.15 10.91 -23.30
CA PRO A 259 -20.80 11.67 -24.50
C PRO A 259 -21.73 12.87 -24.73
N ALA A 260 -22.76 13.08 -23.89
CA ALA A 260 -23.71 14.17 -24.00
C ALA A 260 -23.43 15.35 -23.04
N SER A 261 -22.40 15.29 -22.19
CA SER A 261 -22.13 16.34 -21.19
C SER A 261 -20.67 16.77 -21.14
N ALA A 262 -20.06 17.04 -22.30
CA ALA A 262 -18.92 17.95 -22.36
C ALA A 262 -19.44 19.38 -22.07
N PRO A 263 -18.87 20.14 -21.12
CA PRO A 263 -19.22 21.55 -20.95
C PRO A 263 -18.63 22.32 -22.12
N GLY A 264 -19.43 22.52 -23.17
CA GLY A 264 -19.00 23.30 -24.35
C GLY A 264 -19.74 23.05 -25.67
N SER A 265 -20.71 22.14 -25.73
CA SER A 265 -21.58 22.00 -26.90
C SER A 265 -23.03 22.32 -26.53
N PRO A 266 -23.67 23.34 -27.12
CA PRO A 266 -25.07 23.61 -26.84
C PRO A 266 -25.90 22.51 -27.51
N ALA A 267 -26.49 21.63 -26.69
CA ALA A 267 -27.53 20.72 -27.14
C ALA A 267 -28.76 21.53 -27.61
N PRO A 268 -29.41 21.12 -28.70
CA PRO A 268 -30.52 21.87 -29.28
C PRO A 268 -31.78 21.65 -28.43
N VAL A 269 -32.30 22.74 -27.88
CA VAL A 269 -33.64 22.80 -27.25
C VAL A 269 -34.73 22.57 -28.31
N PRO A 270 -35.80 21.81 -28.02
CA PRO A 270 -36.90 21.59 -28.94
C PRO A 270 -37.79 22.84 -28.99
N ALA A 271 -37.84 23.50 -30.16
CA ALA A 271 -38.71 24.66 -30.36
C ALA A 271 -40.14 24.22 -30.77
N PRO A 272 -41.17 24.96 -30.33
CA PRO A 272 -42.58 24.64 -30.57
C PRO A 272 -42.99 24.96 -32.02
N ALA A 273 -44.05 24.30 -32.45
CA ALA A 273 -44.68 24.50 -33.75
C ALA A 273 -45.18 25.95 -33.93
N ALA A 274 -44.75 26.60 -35.02
CA ALA A 274 -45.50 27.66 -35.70
C ALA A 274 -44.98 27.88 -37.14
N GLN A 275 -45.84 27.57 -38.09
CA GLN A 275 -46.03 28.14 -39.43
C GLN A 275 -45.28 29.46 -39.78
N GLU A 276 -44.55 29.49 -40.91
CA GLU A 276 -44.88 30.23 -42.16
C GLU A 276 -43.64 30.64 -43.02
N GLN A 277 -43.69 30.22 -44.29
CA GLN A 277 -43.34 30.94 -45.53
C GLN A 277 -41.94 31.56 -45.77
N SER A 278 -41.27 30.97 -46.76
CA SER A 278 -40.58 31.59 -47.91
C SER A 278 -39.47 32.65 -47.77
N ALA A 279 -38.37 32.35 -48.49
CA ALA A 279 -37.55 33.23 -49.34
C ALA A 279 -36.11 33.58 -48.86
N ASN A 280 -35.15 32.92 -49.53
CA ASN A 280 -33.93 33.47 -50.17
C ASN A 280 -33.09 34.57 -49.45
N GLY A 281 -31.83 34.22 -49.12
CA GLY A 281 -30.68 35.13 -49.19
C GLY A 281 -29.80 35.22 -47.93
N GLY A 282 -28.50 34.89 -48.06
CA GLY A 282 -27.46 35.44 -47.17
C GLY A 282 -26.41 34.47 -46.60
N ALA A 283 -25.66 33.76 -47.45
CA ALA A 283 -24.51 32.92 -47.09
C ALA A 283 -23.25 33.69 -46.61
N ALA A 284 -23.40 34.74 -45.80
CA ALA A 284 -22.31 35.61 -45.37
C ALA A 284 -21.99 35.55 -43.86
N ALA A 285 -22.87 34.99 -43.02
CA ALA A 285 -22.69 34.96 -41.57
C ALA A 285 -21.81 33.78 -41.09
N ASP A 286 -21.84 32.64 -41.79
CA ASP A 286 -21.12 31.42 -41.35
C ASP A 286 -19.60 31.50 -41.61
N ASN A 287 -19.16 32.19 -42.66
CA ASN A 287 -17.73 32.33 -42.99
C ASN A 287 -16.95 33.19 -41.98
N ALA A 288 -17.60 34.18 -41.35
CA ALA A 288 -16.94 35.05 -40.37
C ALA A 288 -16.57 34.29 -39.07
N SER A 289 -17.36 33.27 -38.73
CA SER A 289 -17.12 32.44 -37.53
C SER A 289 -15.96 31.46 -37.69
N TYR A 290 -15.70 30.98 -38.91
CA TYR A 290 -14.62 30.04 -39.21
C TYR A 290 -13.25 30.72 -39.18
N VAL A 291 -13.15 31.91 -39.79
CA VAL A 291 -11.91 32.71 -39.82
C VAL A 291 -11.49 33.15 -38.42
N ALA A 292 -12.44 33.53 -37.56
CA ALA A 292 -12.15 33.89 -36.17
C ALA A 292 -11.64 32.70 -35.33
N ARG A 293 -12.19 31.49 -35.57
CA ARG A 293 -11.75 30.26 -34.89
C ARG A 293 -10.37 29.79 -35.36
N GLU A 294 -10.08 29.91 -36.66
CA GLU A 294 -8.79 29.56 -37.25
C GLU A 294 -7.66 30.47 -36.75
N GLU A 295 -7.92 31.78 -36.62
CA GLU A 295 -6.95 32.72 -36.09
C GLU A 295 -6.70 32.54 -34.57
N GLN A 296 -7.68 32.00 -33.84
CA GLN A 296 -7.53 31.64 -32.44
C GLN A 296 -6.69 30.37 -32.26
N LEU A 297 -6.92 29.33 -33.07
CA LEU A 297 -6.14 28.10 -33.08
C LEU A 297 -4.65 28.38 -33.36
N ARG A 298 -4.37 29.24 -34.34
CA ARG A 298 -3.00 29.59 -34.71
C ARG A 298 -2.23 30.28 -33.58
N ARG A 299 -2.90 31.17 -32.81
CA ARG A 299 -2.30 31.82 -31.63
C ARG A 299 -2.06 30.84 -30.49
N GLU A 300 -2.91 29.83 -30.34
CA GLU A 300 -2.72 28.77 -29.34
C GLU A 300 -1.59 27.83 -29.72
N GLU A 301 -1.46 27.45 -30.99
CA GLU A 301 -0.33 26.66 -31.49
C GLU A 301 1.02 27.37 -31.33
N GLU A 302 1.09 28.68 -31.60
CA GLU A 302 2.30 29.47 -31.39
C GLU A 302 2.69 29.54 -29.91
N LYS A 303 1.70 29.64 -29.01
CA LYS A 303 1.93 29.58 -27.56
C LYS A 303 2.43 28.20 -27.13
N LEU A 304 1.80 27.12 -27.60
CA LEU A 304 2.23 25.75 -27.29
C LEU A 304 3.69 25.51 -27.74
N LYS A 305 4.04 25.91 -28.96
CA LYS A 305 5.41 25.80 -29.47
C LYS A 305 6.42 26.62 -28.65
N SER A 306 6.02 27.81 -28.19
CA SER A 306 6.89 28.62 -27.33
C SER A 306 7.14 27.97 -25.96
N ILE A 307 6.16 27.26 -25.41
CA ILE A 307 6.27 26.53 -24.15
C ILE A 307 7.14 25.28 -24.36
N GLU A 308 6.91 24.53 -25.43
CA GLU A 308 7.68 23.33 -25.78
C GLU A 308 9.17 23.64 -25.98
N LEU A 309 9.50 24.71 -26.71
CA LEU A 309 10.88 25.16 -26.89
C LEU A 309 11.54 25.49 -25.54
N ARG A 310 10.81 26.18 -24.66
CA ARG A 310 11.30 26.57 -23.34
C ARG A 310 11.58 25.34 -22.46
N VAL A 311 10.70 24.35 -22.51
CA VAL A 311 10.87 23.07 -21.79
C VAL A 311 12.05 22.29 -22.35
N GLN A 312 12.22 22.22 -23.68
CA GLN A 312 13.39 21.57 -24.30
C GLN A 312 14.71 22.24 -23.92
N GLU A 313 14.77 23.57 -23.90
CA GLU A 313 15.94 24.32 -23.45
C GLU A 313 16.26 24.06 -21.97
N GLU A 314 15.23 24.00 -21.11
CA GLU A 314 15.42 23.71 -19.69
C GLU A 314 15.93 22.27 -19.46
N ILE A 315 15.39 21.29 -20.17
CA ILE A 315 15.85 19.90 -20.14
C ILE A 315 17.30 19.81 -20.63
N ALA A 316 17.63 20.47 -21.74
CA ALA A 316 19.00 20.49 -22.27
C ALA A 316 19.99 21.11 -21.29
N ARG A 317 19.60 22.21 -20.64
CA ARG A 317 20.41 22.87 -19.61
C ARG A 317 20.64 21.97 -18.40
N LYS A 318 19.58 21.35 -17.83
CA LYS A 318 19.71 20.42 -16.70
C LYS A 318 20.56 19.21 -17.06
N ARG A 319 20.45 18.71 -18.29
CA ARG A 319 21.27 17.59 -18.78
C ARG A 319 22.75 17.97 -18.84
N GLN A 320 23.07 19.17 -19.28
CA GLN A 320 24.46 19.64 -19.36
C GLN A 320 25.06 19.85 -17.96
N GLU A 321 24.29 20.39 -17.02
CA GLU A 321 24.69 20.52 -15.62
C GLU A 321 24.93 19.15 -14.96
N LEU A 322 24.08 18.16 -15.24
CA LEU A 322 24.28 16.77 -14.78
C LEU A 322 25.58 16.16 -15.31
N ILE A 323 25.88 16.35 -16.59
CA ILE A 323 27.12 15.84 -17.20
C ILE A 323 28.35 16.50 -16.58
N GLU A 324 28.27 17.79 -16.26
CA GLU A 324 29.36 18.51 -15.59
C GLU A 324 29.56 18.02 -14.16
N ARG A 325 28.47 17.88 -13.39
CA ARG A 325 28.49 17.26 -12.05
C ARG A 325 29.05 15.85 -12.04
N GLU A 326 28.68 15.02 -13.02
CA GLU A 326 29.20 13.66 -13.15
C GLU A 326 30.72 13.65 -13.40
N ARG A 327 31.22 14.58 -14.22
CA ARG A 327 32.66 14.75 -14.44
C ARG A 327 33.38 15.21 -13.17
N GLU A 328 32.82 16.19 -12.46
CA GLU A 328 33.38 16.66 -11.19
C GLU A 328 33.47 15.54 -10.16
N LEU A 329 32.37 14.79 -9.97
CA LEU A 329 32.33 13.63 -9.07
C LEU A 329 33.37 12.58 -9.46
N ARG A 330 33.50 12.27 -10.75
CA ARG A 330 34.52 11.32 -11.24
C ARG A 330 35.94 11.81 -10.96
N THR A 331 36.22 13.11 -11.12
CA THR A 331 37.54 13.66 -10.77
C THR A 331 37.81 13.62 -9.26
N LEU A 332 36.80 13.92 -8.44
CA LEU A 332 36.87 13.81 -6.98
C LEU A 332 37.11 12.37 -6.54
N GLU A 333 36.39 11.40 -7.11
CA GLU A 333 36.57 9.97 -6.86
C GLU A 333 38.00 9.52 -7.21
N THR A 334 38.54 9.94 -8.35
CA THR A 334 39.93 9.60 -8.70
C THR A 334 40.96 10.21 -7.76
N ARG A 335 40.72 11.42 -7.24
CA ARG A 335 41.60 12.06 -6.25
C ARG A 335 41.53 11.36 -4.90
N LEU A 336 40.32 11.07 -4.41
CA LEU A 336 40.11 10.32 -3.17
C LEU A 336 40.80 8.95 -3.25
N ARG A 337 40.64 8.24 -4.36
CA ARG A 337 41.30 6.94 -4.57
C ARG A 337 42.83 7.05 -4.62
N GLN A 338 43.36 8.15 -5.15
CA GLN A 338 44.79 8.41 -5.17
C GLN A 338 45.32 8.76 -3.77
N GLU A 339 44.57 9.55 -2.99
CA GLU A 339 44.88 9.86 -1.58
C GLU A 339 44.80 8.61 -0.70
N GLU A 340 43.84 7.70 -0.91
CA GLU A 340 43.79 6.40 -0.24
C GLU A 340 45.01 5.54 -0.55
N LEU A 341 45.45 5.52 -1.82
CA LEU A 341 46.67 4.81 -2.22
C LEU A 341 47.93 5.44 -1.62
N GLU A 342 48.00 6.76 -1.48
CA GLU A 342 49.11 7.49 -0.86
C GLU A 342 49.13 7.32 0.67
N MET A 343 47.97 7.34 1.33
CA MET A 343 47.85 7.01 2.77
C MET A 343 48.13 5.54 3.06
N GLY A 344 47.76 4.63 2.15
CA GLY A 344 48.16 3.22 2.22
C GLY A 344 49.67 3.04 2.05
N ARG A 345 50.31 3.87 1.21
CA ARG A 345 51.77 3.87 1.04
C ARG A 345 52.51 4.43 2.24
N SER A 346 52.02 5.50 2.86
CA SER A 346 52.64 6.10 4.05
C SER A 346 52.52 5.20 5.29
N SER A 347 51.42 4.44 5.43
CA SER A 347 51.28 3.42 6.48
C SER A 347 52.21 2.22 6.25
N SER A 348 52.46 1.81 4.99
CA SER A 348 53.44 0.77 4.65
C SER A 348 54.89 1.21 4.89
N ALA A 349 55.21 2.48 4.66
CA ALA A 349 56.54 3.04 4.90
C ALA A 349 56.85 3.13 6.41
N ALA A 350 55.86 3.46 7.24
CA ALA A 350 55.99 3.48 8.70
C ALA A 350 56.21 2.09 9.32
N SER A 351 55.67 1.01 8.72
CA SER A 351 55.95 -0.37 9.15
C SER A 351 57.35 -0.89 8.78
N SER A 352 58.04 -0.26 7.82
CA SER A 352 59.38 -0.73 7.41
C SER A 352 60.54 -0.25 8.30
N VAL A 353 60.30 0.69 9.23
CA VAL A 353 61.36 1.25 10.10
C VAL A 353 61.60 0.40 11.37
N HIS A 354 60.82 -0.66 11.60
CA HIS A 354 60.92 -1.47 12.82
C HIS A 354 61.37 -2.92 12.66
N THR A 355 61.96 -3.30 11.52
CA THR A 355 62.56 -4.63 11.39
C THR A 355 63.79 -4.62 10.49
N ALA A 356 64.98 -4.61 11.11
CA ALA A 356 66.14 -5.44 10.76
C ALA A 356 67.45 -4.76 11.18
N ASN A 357 67.92 -5.11 12.39
CA ASN A 357 69.32 -4.97 12.78
C ASN A 357 69.87 -6.41 12.91
N GLY A 358 70.83 -6.82 12.08
CA GLY A 358 71.56 -8.09 12.28
C GLY A 358 72.00 -8.87 11.04
N ASN A 359 73.10 -8.41 10.43
CA ASN A 359 74.17 -9.16 9.75
C ASN A 359 73.89 -10.27 8.72
N GLY A 360 74.32 -10.02 7.47
CA GLY A 360 75.58 -10.60 6.99
C GLY A 360 75.52 -11.55 5.78
N PHE A 361 76.23 -11.15 4.72
CA PHE A 361 76.90 -11.96 3.70
C PHE A 361 76.17 -12.20 2.35
N GLU A 362 76.65 -11.49 1.33
CA GLU A 362 76.54 -11.73 -0.13
C GLU A 362 77.98 -11.95 -0.66
N PRO A 363 78.28 -12.30 -1.94
CA PRO A 363 77.42 -12.33 -3.13
C PRO A 363 77.68 -13.51 -4.12
N SER A 364 76.90 -13.65 -5.20
CA SER A 364 77.41 -13.47 -6.58
C SER A 364 76.49 -13.96 -7.73
N LYS A 365 76.28 -13.01 -8.66
CA LYS A 365 76.45 -13.05 -10.13
C LYS A 365 75.45 -13.76 -11.08
N SER A 366 75.25 -13.01 -12.18
CA SER A 366 74.99 -13.36 -13.60
C SER A 366 73.52 -13.57 -14.00
N MET A 367 72.97 -12.70 -14.86
CA MET A 367 72.98 -12.75 -16.35
C MET A 367 72.28 -14.02 -16.85
N ASP A 368 71.41 -14.06 -17.84
CA ASP A 368 70.90 -13.08 -18.79
C ASP A 368 69.70 -13.77 -19.50
N SER A 369 68.72 -12.96 -19.87
CA SER A 369 67.91 -12.99 -21.11
C SER A 369 67.58 -14.29 -21.91
N LEU A 370 66.33 -14.28 -22.43
CA LEU A 370 65.76 -15.03 -23.58
C LEU A 370 65.27 -16.47 -23.24
N ASN A 371 64.15 -17.00 -23.73
CA ASN A 371 63.54 -16.82 -25.03
C ASN A 371 62.13 -17.48 -25.12
N ASN A 372 61.33 -16.99 -26.06
CA ASN A 372 60.38 -17.74 -26.91
C ASN A 372 59.06 -18.36 -26.39
N ARG A 373 57.97 -17.68 -26.79
CA ARG A 373 56.74 -18.23 -27.45
C ARG A 373 57.10 -19.14 -28.66
N PRO A 374 56.20 -19.95 -29.29
CA PRO A 374 54.74 -19.70 -29.45
C PRO A 374 53.81 -20.96 -29.54
N THR A 375 52.53 -20.67 -29.84
CA THR A 375 51.44 -21.49 -30.45
C THR A 375 50.81 -22.62 -29.62
N SER A 376 49.53 -22.97 -29.70
CA SER A 376 48.25 -22.38 -30.17
C SER A 376 47.20 -23.51 -30.07
N ILE A 377 45.92 -23.15 -29.86
CA ILE A 377 44.74 -23.78 -30.50
C ILE A 377 44.22 -25.15 -30.00
N ASN A 378 43.02 -25.14 -29.40
CA ASN A 378 41.74 -25.69 -29.89
C ASN A 378 40.76 -25.77 -28.70
N ASP A 379 39.70 -24.96 -28.61
CA ASP A 379 38.43 -24.94 -29.37
C ASP A 379 37.41 -26.03 -28.97
N ASP A 380 36.31 -25.52 -28.42
CA ASP A 380 34.90 -25.91 -28.48
C ASP A 380 34.48 -27.38 -28.63
N MET A 381 33.58 -27.75 -27.72
CA MET A 381 32.27 -28.30 -28.08
C MET A 381 31.19 -27.73 -27.18
#